data_AF-A0A4Y8CAZ3-F1
#
_entry.id   AF-A0A4Y8CAZ3-F1
#
_cell.length_a   1.000
_cell.length_b   1.000
_cell.length_c   1.000
_cell.angle_alpha   90.00
_cell.angle_beta   90.00
_cell.angle_gamma   90.00
#
_symmetry.space_group_name_H-M   'P 1'
#
loop_
_entity.id
_entity.type
_entity.pdbx_description
1 polymer ?
#
loop_
_entity_poly.entity_id
_entity_poly.type
_entity_poly.pdbx_seq_one_letter_code
_entity_poly.pdbx_strand_id
1 'polypeptide(L)'
;AQLPRALDDVDIAIINSNFALGAGLNPSKDTIFREDKNSPYVNYVVVRSEDKDSEKTKVIDEILRSDKFKAIINEHYKDILIPAF
;
A
#
# COMPACT_ATOMS: atom_id res chain seq x y z
N ALA A 1 -7.47 12.94 -1.10
CA ALA A 1 -6.17 13.55 -1.46
C ALA A 1 -6.37 14.66 -2.48
N GLN A 2 -5.52 15.70 -2.45
CA GLN A 2 -5.58 16.80 -3.42
C GLN A 2 -4.90 16.44 -4.76
N LEU A 3 -3.81 15.66 -4.73
CA LEU A 3 -2.99 15.38 -5.92
C LEU A 3 -3.74 14.69 -7.07
N PRO A 4 -4.57 13.64 -6.86
CA PRO A 4 -5.32 13.06 -7.99
C PRO A 4 -6.30 14.03 -8.65
N ARG A 5 -6.84 15.01 -7.91
CA ARG A 5 -7.78 15.99 -8.45
C ARG A 5 -7.09 17.12 -9.20
N ALA A 6 -5.86 17.44 -8.83
CA ALA A 6 -5.06 18.46 -9.49
C ALA A 6 -4.33 17.92 -10.72
N LEU A 7 -4.44 16.62 -11.04
CA LEU A 7 -3.70 15.98 -12.12
C LEU A 7 -4.02 16.60 -13.49
N ASP A 8 -5.26 17.07 -13.71
CA ASP A 8 -5.67 17.72 -14.95
C ASP A 8 -5.12 19.15 -15.11
N ASP A 9 -4.63 19.75 -14.01
CA ASP A 9 -4.13 21.13 -13.97
C ASP A 9 -2.60 21.22 -13.97
N VAL A 10 -1.89 20.08 -14.00
CA VAL A 10 -0.42 20.00 -13.96
C VAL A 10 0.11 19.03 -15.00
N ASP A 11 1.35 19.21 -15.43
CA ASP A 11 1.97 18.28 -16.40
C ASP A 11 2.27 16.90 -15.76
N ILE A 12 2.68 16.87 -14.49
CA ILE A 12 3.06 15.66 -13.75
C ILE A 12 2.67 15.81 -12.27
N ALA A 13 2.14 14.73 -11.67
CA ALA A 13 1.95 14.63 -10.22
C ALA A 13 2.54 13.32 -9.68
N ILE A 14 3.19 13.40 -8.52
CA ILE A 14 3.69 12.21 -7.79
C ILE A 14 2.63 11.82 -6.75
N ILE A 15 1.88 10.78 -7.03
CA ILE A 15 0.71 10.37 -6.24
C ILE A 15 1.01 9.06 -5.52
N ASN A 16 0.72 8.98 -4.22
CA ASN A 16 0.82 7.71 -3.49
C ASN A 16 -0.23 6.69 -4.00
N SER A 17 0.15 5.41 -4.10
CA SER A 17 -0.66 4.37 -4.74
C SER A 17 -2.06 4.23 -4.15
N ASN A 18 -2.25 4.43 -2.84
CA ASN A 18 -3.56 4.36 -2.20
C ASN A 18 -4.53 5.44 -2.73
N PHE A 19 -4.03 6.65 -2.97
CA PHE A 19 -4.83 7.77 -3.48
C PHE A 19 -5.05 7.69 -4.99
N ALA A 20 -4.06 7.16 -5.73
CA ALA A 20 -4.21 6.88 -7.15
C ALA A 20 -5.33 5.84 -7.38
N LEU A 21 -5.27 4.71 -6.66
CA LEU A 21 -6.33 3.68 -6.70
C LEU A 21 -7.70 4.24 -6.33
N GLY A 22 -7.78 5.04 -5.26
CA GLY A 22 -9.04 5.67 -4.83
C GLY A 22 -9.59 6.70 -5.83
N ALA A 23 -8.77 7.20 -6.75
CA ALA A 23 -9.16 8.09 -7.84
C ALA A 23 -9.42 7.35 -9.16
N GLY A 24 -9.37 6.02 -9.17
CA GLY A 24 -9.57 5.20 -10.37
C GLY A 24 -8.34 5.09 -11.28
N LEU A 25 -7.19 5.62 -10.86
CA LEU A 25 -5.92 5.46 -11.56
C LEU A 25 -5.30 4.10 -11.21
N ASN A 26 -4.70 3.44 -12.19
CA ASN A 26 -3.98 2.18 -12.03
C ASN A 26 -2.45 2.42 -12.04
N PRO A 27 -1.76 2.34 -10.89
CA PRO A 27 -0.33 2.59 -10.80
C PRO A 27 0.57 1.65 -11.62
N SER A 28 0.05 0.53 -12.13
CA SER A 28 0.81 -0.39 -12.99
C SER A 28 0.62 -0.10 -14.48
N LYS A 29 -0.31 0.79 -14.86
CA LYS A 29 -0.65 1.09 -16.27
C LYS A 29 -0.55 2.57 -16.61
N ASP A 30 -1.00 3.44 -15.70
CA ASP A 30 -1.23 4.85 -15.99
C ASP A 30 -0.04 5.73 -15.58
N THR A 31 0.97 5.15 -14.93
CA THR A 31 2.17 5.87 -14.50
C THR A 31 3.21 5.96 -15.62
N ILE A 32 3.80 7.14 -15.78
CA ILE A 32 4.98 7.35 -16.65
C ILE A 32 6.29 6.90 -15.99
N PHE A 33 6.31 6.82 -14.66
CA PHE A 33 7.44 6.34 -13.86
C PHE A 33 6.91 5.72 -12.57
N ARG A 34 7.52 4.62 -12.12
CA ARG A 34 7.18 3.93 -10.88
C ARG A 34 8.45 3.59 -10.12
N GLU A 35 8.38 3.74 -8.81
CA GLU A 35 9.45 3.32 -7.91
C GLU A 35 9.73 1.81 -8.01
N ASP A 36 10.99 1.42 -7.78
CA ASP A 36 11.37 0.02 -7.67
C ASP A 36 10.72 -0.64 -6.44
N LYS A 37 10.42 -1.94 -6.55
CA LYS A 37 9.86 -2.71 -5.43
C LYS A 37 10.80 -2.81 -4.22
N ASN A 38 12.10 -2.68 -4.44
CA ASN A 38 13.12 -2.67 -3.40
C ASN A 38 13.32 -1.22 -2.90
N SER A 39 12.36 -0.75 -2.10
CA SER A 39 12.36 0.61 -1.55
C SER A 39 12.31 0.61 -0.02
N PRO A 40 12.67 1.73 0.65
CA PRO A 40 12.53 1.85 2.10
C PRO A 40 11.09 2.08 2.57
N TYR A 41 10.09 2.01 1.68
CA TYR A 41 8.71 2.47 1.93
C TYR A 41 7.73 1.33 2.25
N VAL A 42 8.19 0.34 3.02
CA VAL A 42 7.32 -0.71 3.54
C VAL A 42 6.27 -0.08 4.46
N ASN A 43 5.00 -0.47 4.28
CA ASN A 43 3.95 -0.04 5.19
C ASN A 43 4.01 -0.89 6.47
N TYR A 44 3.95 -0.24 7.63
CA TYR A 44 4.02 -0.89 8.93
C TYR A 44 2.66 -0.86 9.64
N VAL A 45 2.37 -1.93 10.36
CA VAL A 45 1.34 -1.91 11.42
C VAL A 45 2.00 -1.34 12.67
N VAL A 46 1.42 -0.27 13.21
CA VAL A 46 1.97 0.42 14.38
C VAL A 46 0.92 0.43 15.48
N VAL A 47 1.35 0.10 16.70
CA VAL A 47 0.54 0.12 17.92
C VAL A 47 1.18 1.04 18.95
N ARG A 48 0.43 1.43 19.99
CA ARG A 48 1.01 2.16 21.12
C ARG A 48 2.02 1.26 21.85
N SER A 49 3.03 1.85 22.47
CA SER A 49 4.12 1.09 23.08
C SER A 49 3.65 0.12 24.15
N GLU A 50 2.64 0.49 24.94
CA GLU A 50 2.04 -0.37 25.96
C GLU A 50 1.26 -1.57 25.39
N ASP A 51 0.84 -1.50 24.13
CA ASP A 51 0.04 -2.55 23.48
C ASP A 51 0.90 -3.56 22.70
N LYS A 52 2.21 -3.32 22.58
CA LYS A 52 3.13 -4.11 21.73
C LYS A 52 2.98 -5.62 21.91
N ASP A 53 2.89 -6.07 23.16
CA ASP A 53 2.85 -7.49 23.50
C ASP A 53 1.43 -8.00 23.86
N SER A 54 0.40 -7.18 23.62
CA SER A 54 -0.99 -7.58 23.85
C SER A 54 -1.40 -8.73 22.92
N GLU A 55 -2.28 -9.60 23.41
CA GLU A 55 -2.81 -10.72 22.62
C GLU A 55 -3.48 -10.26 21.32
N LYS A 56 -4.16 -9.11 21.36
CA LYS A 56 -4.76 -8.50 20.15
C LYS A 56 -3.71 -8.16 19.10
N THR A 57 -2.58 -7.60 19.50
CA THR A 57 -1.50 -7.22 18.58
C THR A 57 -0.85 -8.45 17.95
N LYS A 58 -0.60 -9.50 18.74
CA LYS A 58 -0.05 -10.76 18.22
C LYS A 58 -0.97 -11.42 17.19
N VAL A 59 -2.27 -11.47 17.48
CA VAL A 59 -3.28 -12.02 16.55
C VAL A 59 -3.33 -11.22 15.26
N ILE A 60 -3.26 -9.88 15.32
CA ILE A 60 -3.24 -9.04 14.12
C ILE A 60 -1.97 -9.29 13.29
N ASP A 61 -0.79 -9.37 13.92
CA ASP A 61 0.47 -9.63 13.21
C ASP A 61 0.46 -11.00 12.52
N GLU A 62 -0.04 -12.04 13.19
CA GLU A 62 -0.17 -13.38 12.61
C GLU A 62 -1.11 -13.40 11.39
N ILE A 63 -2.30 -12.78 11.50
CA ILE A 63 -3.26 -12.72 10.40
C ILE A 63 -2.68 -11.98 9.20
N LEU A 64 -2.04 -10.83 9.42
CA LEU A 64 -1.50 -9.99 8.35
C LEU A 64 -0.26 -10.59 7.70
N ARG A 65 0.42 -11.54 8.36
CA ARG A 65 1.55 -12.31 7.78
C ARG A 65 1.15 -13.68 7.25
N SER A 66 -0.14 -14.02 7.27
CA SER A 66 -0.62 -15.32 6.81
C SER A 66 -0.56 -15.47 5.28
N ASP A 67 -0.38 -16.70 4.80
CA ASP A 67 -0.46 -17.04 3.37
C ASP A 67 -1.81 -16.65 2.75
N LYS A 68 -2.88 -16.76 3.55
CA LYS A 68 -4.22 -16.33 3.14
C LYS A 68 -4.26 -14.84 2.84
N PHE A 69 -3.66 -14.02 3.70
CA PHE A 69 -3.62 -12.58 3.48
C PHE A 69 -2.71 -12.21 2.28
N LYS A 70 -1.58 -12.91 2.13
CA LYS A 70 -0.71 -12.78 0.95
C LYS A 70 -1.45 -13.08 -0.35
N ALA A 71 -2.27 -14.14 -0.37
CA ALA A 71 -3.10 -14.50 -1.52
C ALA A 71 -4.13 -13.41 -1.84
N ILE A 72 -4.82 -12.87 -0.83
CA ILE A 72 -5.78 -11.76 -1.00
C ILE A 72 -5.09 -10.53 -1.61
N ILE A 73 -3.89 -10.16 -1.13
CA ILE A 73 -3.14 -9.04 -1.70
C ILE A 73 -2.85 -9.29 -3.19
N ASN A 74 -2.31 -10.45 -3.53
CA ASN A 74 -1.92 -10.78 -4.89
C ASN A 74 -3.12 -10.84 -5.85
N GLU A 75 -4.26 -11.35 -5.39
CA GLU A 75 -5.48 -11.46 -6.20
C GLU A 75 -6.08 -10.08 -6.50
N HIS A 76 -6.26 -9.25 -5.47
CA HIS A 76 -6.98 -7.99 -5.58
C HIS A 76 -6.11 -6.83 -6.09
N TYR A 77 -4.83 -6.83 -5.73
CA TYR A 77 -3.95 -5.68 -5.96
C TYR A 77 -2.78 -5.98 -6.90
N LYS A 78 -2.51 -7.26 -7.20
CA LYS A 78 -1.47 -7.69 -8.16
C LYS A 78 -0.14 -6.96 -7.87
N ASP A 79 0.46 -6.30 -8.87
CA ASP A 79 1.72 -5.58 -8.74
C ASP A 79 1.59 -4.14 -8.18
N ILE A 80 0.40 -3.76 -7.68
CA ILE A 80 0.15 -2.42 -7.12
C ILE A 80 0.43 -2.40 -5.61
N LEU A 81 0.14 -3.50 -4.91
CA LEU A 81 0.45 -3.69 -3.50
C LEU A 81 1.28 -4.97 -3.35
N ILE A 82 2.53 -4.83 -2.92
CA ILE A 82 3.47 -5.95 -2.84
C ILE A 82 3.59 -6.40 -1.37
N PRO A 83 3.37 -7.69 -1.05
CA PRO A 83 3.59 -8.22 0.30
C PRO A 83 5.06 -8.06 0.73
N ALA A 84 5.27 -7.61 1.98
CA ALA A 84 6.60 -7.35 2.55
C ALA A 84 7.05 -8.43 3.56
N PHE A 85 6.51 -9.65 3.44
CA PHE A 85 6.79 -10.80 4.30
C PHE A 85 6.79 -12.12 3.52
#